data_AF-A0A1F5HNT5-F1
#
_entry.id   AF-A0A1F5HNT5-F1
#
_cell.length_a   1.000
_cell.length_b   1.000
_cell.length_c   1.000
_cell.angle_alpha   90.00
_cell.angle_beta   90.00
_cell.angle_gamma   90.00
#
_symmetry.space_group_name_H-M   'P 1'
#
loop_
_entity.id
_entity.type
_entity.pdbx_description
1 polymer ?
#
loop_
_entity_poly.entity_id
_entity_poly.type
_entity_poly.pdbx_seq_one_letter_code
_entity_poly.pdbx_strand_id
1 'polypeptide(L)'
;MAEQTGELVNPQVYQPKETVPVSGEVVDLFGIQEEPDWFPFIKNVIEKTSPIFSVVSVAPGTLVERKPSPVQLVKTSPEHGRSFEIDLGAGVIWSDKHGIIYGSLGIKGNNLEDTYIDTDQYSPFKFKVIGLQDKPLLETAIKNSQTLRAAGVETEKAELIIKPKEVIVDGRRLTIEEFKAILLSRARQDIQNQVRRHGIFATDQELKEDDLPRIDAYLQSTDFYFSVRSLQVAERFRDLHQIKSIQDLTRIMSRVFGFVNQREKIEARQQNRPPQVFDAGKDEDIERYFTDYLPARLGANLAKLHGIGLYHDFLTGHNVSLVGSIYDLDSVKPQKEGAEGQQKDFQELLADLDKIFHPGRVPFHRDEKTWFQENLGPRIAPNFFEALTMSYLEHLPLHKLSDQPNLQRALDLELDSTMEDGAQEMAEYLQENRVSFDEALAKEAEETGQEVDFVEELQRNLESALHSKLWYLCYENYSDIPYISDSRQMVEAIQNTAREWIANQVALYLTNRGLTHEDILSAYKKLVEAKMGTSTTAEPVKT
;
A
#
# COMPACT_ATOMS: atom_id res chain seq x y z
N MET A 1 25.42 32.59 -25.29
CA MET A 1 26.40 32.07 -24.32
C MET A 1 25.65 31.85 -23.02
N ALA A 2 25.16 30.63 -22.82
CA ALA A 2 24.45 30.23 -21.61
C ALA A 2 25.48 29.60 -20.68
N GLU A 3 25.78 30.25 -19.56
CA GLU A 3 26.59 29.65 -18.51
C GLU A 3 25.87 28.43 -17.96
N GLN A 4 26.51 27.27 -18.14
CA GLN A 4 26.18 26.03 -17.46
C GLN A 4 26.29 26.28 -15.95
N THR A 5 25.16 26.50 -15.28
CA THR A 5 25.09 26.27 -13.84
C THR A 5 25.24 24.76 -13.65
N GLY A 6 26.45 24.35 -13.25
CA GLY A 6 26.77 22.98 -12.86
C GLY A 6 26.06 22.63 -11.56
N GLU A 7 24.74 22.47 -11.61
CA GLU A 7 23.99 21.81 -10.55
C GLU A 7 24.41 20.35 -10.53
N LEU A 8 25.15 20.00 -9.47
CA LEU A 8 25.70 18.67 -9.26
C LEU A 8 24.55 17.67 -9.10
N VAL A 9 24.44 16.74 -10.06
CA VAL A 9 23.63 15.51 -9.93
C VAL A 9 23.96 14.86 -8.60
N ASN A 10 22.95 14.45 -7.83
CA ASN A 10 23.17 13.77 -6.57
C ASN A 10 24.02 12.50 -6.83
N PRO A 11 25.29 12.45 -6.37
CA PRO A 11 26.20 11.39 -6.73
C PRO A 11 25.75 10.03 -6.18
N GLN A 12 24.75 10.00 -5.28
CA GLN A 12 24.30 8.83 -4.55
C GLN A 12 23.19 8.02 -5.24
N VAL A 13 22.61 8.51 -6.33
CA VAL A 13 21.53 7.83 -7.08
C VAL A 13 22.12 6.95 -8.20
N TYR A 14 21.66 5.71 -8.31
CA TYR A 14 22.19 4.65 -9.17
C TYR A 14 23.70 4.48 -9.08
N GLN A 15 24.22 4.39 -7.86
CA GLN A 15 25.64 4.10 -7.65
C GLN A 15 25.93 2.62 -7.88
N PRO A 16 26.87 2.27 -8.78
CA PRO A 16 27.42 0.93 -8.80
C PRO A 16 28.00 0.58 -7.42
N LYS A 17 27.81 -0.67 -6.99
CA LYS A 17 28.37 -1.19 -5.74
C LYS A 17 29.45 -2.20 -6.02
N GLU A 18 30.55 -2.08 -5.27
CA GLU A 18 31.55 -3.13 -5.20
C GLU A 18 30.91 -4.37 -4.58
N THR A 19 31.12 -5.50 -5.24
CA THR A 19 30.55 -6.77 -4.81
C THR A 19 31.60 -7.85 -4.78
N VAL A 20 31.41 -8.80 -3.86
CA VAL A 20 32.28 -9.96 -3.73
C VAL A 20 31.44 -11.23 -3.90
N PRO A 21 31.93 -12.21 -4.67
CA PRO A 21 31.25 -13.49 -4.83
C PRO A 21 31.29 -14.34 -3.56
N VAL A 22 30.15 -14.94 -3.22
CA VAL A 22 30.00 -15.96 -2.17
C VAL A 22 29.20 -17.15 -2.70
N SER A 23 29.42 -18.30 -2.07
CA SER A 23 28.81 -19.57 -2.45
C SER A 23 27.52 -19.86 -1.69
N GLY A 24 26.62 -20.61 -2.31
CA GLY A 24 25.35 -20.98 -1.72
C GLY A 24 24.59 -21.97 -2.58
N GLU A 25 23.32 -22.17 -2.23
CA GLU A 25 22.44 -23.16 -2.84
C GLU A 25 21.14 -22.47 -3.23
N VAL A 26 20.68 -22.67 -4.45
CA VAL A 26 19.30 -22.28 -4.80
C VAL A 26 18.36 -23.27 -4.15
N VAL A 27 17.43 -22.78 -3.35
CA VAL A 27 16.43 -23.59 -2.66
C VAL A 27 15.03 -23.26 -3.14
N ASP A 28 14.13 -24.22 -3.00
CA ASP A 28 12.71 -24.01 -3.24
C ASP A 28 11.96 -24.01 -1.89
N LEU A 29 11.40 -22.86 -1.53
CA LEU A 29 10.63 -22.73 -0.28
C LEU A 29 9.14 -23.02 -0.47
N PHE A 30 8.56 -23.00 -1.69
CA PHE A 30 7.11 -23.20 -1.92
C PHE A 30 6.73 -23.51 -3.37
N GLY A 31 7.49 -24.34 -4.09
CA GLY A 31 7.26 -24.55 -5.52
C GLY A 31 7.55 -23.29 -6.35
N ILE A 32 8.41 -22.40 -5.86
CA ILE A 32 8.86 -21.19 -6.57
C ILE A 32 9.58 -21.60 -7.87
N GLN A 33 10.17 -22.80 -7.88
CA GLN A 33 10.66 -23.45 -9.09
C GLN A 33 9.49 -24.06 -9.90
N GLU A 34 8.56 -23.23 -10.37
CA GLU A 34 8.02 -23.54 -11.70
C GLU A 34 9.21 -23.49 -12.65
N GLU A 35 9.42 -24.51 -13.49
CA GLU A 35 10.54 -24.48 -14.43
C GLU A 35 10.54 -23.12 -15.14
N PRO A 36 11.67 -22.39 -15.12
CA PRO A 36 11.77 -21.08 -15.73
C PRO A 36 11.82 -21.27 -17.24
N ASP A 37 10.70 -21.65 -17.84
CA ASP A 37 10.50 -21.61 -19.28
C ASP A 37 10.44 -20.16 -19.77
N TRP A 38 10.16 -19.22 -18.87
CA TRP A 38 9.95 -17.80 -19.16
C TRP A 38 10.95 -16.84 -18.49
N PHE A 39 11.97 -17.35 -17.76
CA PHE A 39 13.03 -16.51 -17.15
C PHE A 39 14.40 -16.72 -17.82
N PRO A 40 14.67 -16.09 -18.99
CA PRO A 40 15.85 -16.39 -19.81
C PRO A 40 17.15 -15.74 -19.30
N PHE A 41 17.07 -14.71 -18.46
CA PHE A 41 18.24 -13.87 -18.14
C PHE A 41 19.10 -14.43 -16.99
N ILE A 42 18.50 -15.09 -16.00
CA ILE A 42 19.24 -15.67 -14.86
C ILE A 42 20.06 -16.91 -15.27
N LYS A 43 19.61 -17.70 -16.27
CA LYS A 43 20.33 -18.92 -16.72
C LYS A 43 21.76 -18.61 -17.20
N ASN A 44 22.00 -17.38 -17.66
CA ASN A 44 23.32 -16.93 -18.12
C ASN A 44 24.12 -16.18 -17.04
N VAL A 45 23.49 -15.83 -15.90
CA VAL A 45 24.05 -14.95 -14.86
C VAL A 45 24.40 -15.73 -13.59
N ILE A 46 23.67 -16.82 -13.29
CA ILE A 46 23.88 -17.65 -12.09
C ILE A 46 24.09 -19.10 -12.52
N GLU A 47 25.32 -19.62 -12.36
CA GLU A 47 25.66 -21.02 -12.68
C GLU A 47 24.84 -22.00 -11.84
N LYS A 48 24.11 -22.91 -12.49
CA LYS A 48 23.21 -23.87 -11.83
C LYS A 48 23.90 -24.85 -10.86
N THR A 49 25.16 -25.20 -11.10
CA THR A 49 25.87 -26.26 -10.37
C THR A 49 26.63 -25.76 -9.13
N SER A 50 26.89 -24.46 -9.04
CA SER A 50 27.53 -23.81 -7.89
C SER A 50 27.26 -22.30 -7.98
N PRO A 51 26.04 -21.85 -7.67
CA PRO A 51 25.64 -20.47 -7.89
C PRO A 51 26.54 -19.55 -7.06
N ILE A 52 27.32 -18.73 -7.77
CA ILE A 52 28.06 -17.63 -7.20
C ILE A 52 27.17 -16.40 -7.29
N PHE A 53 27.00 -15.69 -6.17
CA PHE A 53 26.18 -14.49 -6.12
C PHE A 53 26.88 -13.39 -5.34
N SER A 54 26.39 -12.17 -5.52
CA SER A 54 27.08 -10.94 -5.18
C SER A 54 26.62 -10.39 -3.83
N VAL A 55 27.51 -10.31 -2.85
CA VAL A 55 27.28 -9.55 -1.61
C VAL A 55 28.03 -8.22 -1.65
N VAL A 56 27.45 -7.20 -1.03
CA VAL A 56 28.07 -5.87 -0.90
C VAL A 56 28.94 -5.84 0.37
N SER A 57 30.21 -5.46 0.24
CA SER A 57 31.21 -5.42 1.31
C SER A 57 32.06 -4.16 1.22
N VAL A 58 32.25 -3.41 2.32
CA VAL A 58 32.88 -2.06 2.30
C VAL A 58 34.35 -2.01 2.66
N ALA A 59 34.94 -3.00 3.33
CA ALA A 59 36.25 -2.77 3.95
C ALA A 59 37.39 -2.56 2.90
N PRO A 60 38.02 -1.37 2.85
CA PRO A 60 39.25 -1.15 2.06
C PRO A 60 40.40 -1.91 2.74
N GLY A 61 41.20 -2.67 1.98
CA GLY A 61 42.33 -3.44 2.51
C GLY A 61 42.03 -4.93 2.78
N THR A 62 40.94 -5.45 2.23
CA THR A 62 40.52 -6.86 2.37
C THR A 62 41.50 -7.85 1.74
N LEU A 63 41.89 -8.89 2.50
CA LEU A 63 42.72 -10.03 2.07
C LEU A 63 41.99 -11.04 1.15
N VAL A 64 40.75 -10.76 0.75
CA VAL A 64 39.99 -11.66 -0.13
C VAL A 64 40.38 -11.37 -1.57
N GLU A 65 40.84 -12.39 -2.28
CA GLU A 65 41.13 -12.33 -3.71
C GLU A 65 39.87 -11.84 -4.46
N ARG A 66 39.92 -10.60 -4.96
CA ARG A 66 38.79 -9.95 -5.61
C ARG A 66 38.61 -10.55 -7.01
N LYS A 67 37.78 -11.58 -7.12
CA LYS A 67 37.27 -12.02 -8.42
C LYS A 67 36.14 -11.07 -8.85
N PRO A 68 36.13 -10.58 -10.10
CA PRO A 68 35.03 -9.76 -10.59
C PRO A 68 33.71 -10.52 -10.45
N SER A 69 32.73 -9.88 -9.85
CA SER A 69 31.36 -10.39 -9.78
C SER A 69 30.78 -10.49 -11.20
N PRO A 70 30.07 -11.57 -11.55
CA PRO A 70 29.38 -11.67 -12.84
C PRO A 70 28.19 -10.70 -12.94
N VAL A 71 27.75 -10.14 -11.81
CA VAL A 71 26.60 -9.23 -11.71
C VAL A 71 27.06 -7.86 -11.22
N GLN A 72 26.68 -6.82 -11.93
CA GLN A 72 26.82 -5.44 -11.46
C GLN A 72 25.58 -5.08 -10.63
N LEU A 73 25.81 -4.74 -9.36
CA LEU A 73 24.75 -4.23 -8.49
C LEU A 73 24.75 -2.71 -8.49
N VAL A 74 23.55 -2.15 -8.48
CA VAL A 74 23.30 -0.72 -8.46
C VAL A 74 22.44 -0.40 -7.25
N LYS A 75 22.85 0.60 -6.46
CA LYS A 75 22.02 1.18 -5.41
C LYS A 75 21.18 2.30 -6.02
N THR A 76 19.88 2.06 -6.20
CA THR A 76 18.91 3.01 -6.78
C THR A 76 18.96 4.35 -6.07
N SER A 77 18.86 4.37 -4.74
CA SER A 77 19.09 5.54 -3.91
C SER A 77 19.55 5.15 -2.49
N PRO A 78 20.01 6.11 -1.65
CA PRO A 78 20.29 5.87 -0.23
C PRO A 78 19.14 5.21 0.54
N GLU A 79 17.89 5.46 0.16
CA GLU A 79 16.66 5.00 0.82
C GLU A 79 16.42 3.48 0.67
N HIS A 80 17.11 2.83 -0.27
CA HIS A 80 16.93 1.41 -0.57
C HIS A 80 17.65 0.46 0.40
N GLY A 81 18.25 0.98 1.48
CA GLY A 81 18.81 0.19 2.58
C GLY A 81 19.60 -1.05 2.14
N ARG A 82 18.99 -2.24 2.32
CA ARG A 82 19.53 -3.58 2.03
C ARG A 82 19.10 -4.20 0.67
N SER A 83 18.57 -3.38 -0.24
CA SER A 83 18.11 -3.81 -1.57
C SER A 83 18.97 -3.18 -2.65
N PHE A 84 19.35 -3.97 -3.65
CA PHE A 84 20.08 -3.49 -4.81
C PHE A 84 19.42 -3.97 -6.08
N GLU A 85 19.51 -3.15 -7.13
CA GLU A 85 19.12 -3.54 -8.46
C GLU A 85 20.26 -4.31 -9.14
N ILE A 86 19.90 -5.36 -9.87
CA ILE A 86 20.77 -6.05 -10.82
C ILE A 86 20.66 -5.31 -12.14
N ASP A 87 21.77 -4.75 -12.63
CA ASP A 87 21.78 -4.06 -13.92
C ASP A 87 21.64 -5.07 -15.06
N LEU A 88 20.47 -5.07 -15.70
CA LEU A 88 20.14 -5.90 -16.86
C LEU A 88 20.43 -5.20 -18.20
N GLY A 89 20.85 -3.94 -18.18
CA GLY A 89 20.79 -3.05 -19.33
C GLY A 89 19.38 -2.52 -19.59
N ALA A 90 19.27 -1.50 -20.45
CA ALA A 90 18.02 -0.78 -20.68
C ALA A 90 17.00 -1.59 -21.52
N GLY A 91 15.72 -1.51 -21.14
CA GLY A 91 14.59 -1.88 -22.00
C GLY A 91 14.13 -3.35 -21.92
N VAL A 92 14.61 -4.12 -20.95
CA VAL A 92 14.15 -5.50 -20.74
C VAL A 92 12.86 -5.48 -19.90
N ILE A 93 11.79 -6.05 -20.45
CA ILE A 93 10.54 -6.31 -19.71
C ILE A 93 10.06 -7.73 -19.97
N TRP A 94 9.38 -8.32 -18.99
CA TRP A 94 8.81 -9.66 -19.06
C TRP A 94 7.50 -9.70 -18.28
N SER A 95 6.75 -10.80 -18.38
CA SER A 95 5.51 -10.97 -17.63
C SER A 95 5.45 -12.34 -17.00
N ASP A 96 4.79 -12.44 -15.84
CA ASP A 96 4.49 -13.73 -15.24
C ASP A 96 3.23 -14.37 -15.84
N LYS A 97 2.87 -15.56 -15.33
CA LYS A 97 1.67 -16.30 -15.74
C LYS A 97 0.34 -15.58 -15.44
N HIS A 98 0.35 -14.56 -14.58
CA HIS A 98 -0.82 -13.75 -14.25
C HIS A 98 -0.88 -12.47 -15.11
N GLY A 99 0.06 -12.29 -16.03
CA GLY A 99 0.12 -11.13 -16.91
C GLY A 99 0.74 -9.88 -16.25
N ILE A 100 1.32 -10.00 -15.05
CA ILE A 100 1.98 -8.88 -14.38
C ILE A 100 3.32 -8.63 -15.07
N ILE A 101 3.54 -7.40 -15.53
CA ILE A 101 4.72 -7.00 -16.30
C ILE A 101 5.80 -6.47 -15.37
N TYR A 102 7.01 -7.01 -15.46
CA TYR A 102 8.21 -6.65 -14.71
C TYR A 102 9.26 -6.00 -15.62
N GLY A 103 10.11 -5.15 -15.04
CA GLY A 103 11.15 -4.42 -15.78
C GLY A 103 12.47 -4.26 -15.02
N SER A 104 12.57 -4.75 -13.79
CA SER A 104 13.78 -4.67 -12.97
C SER A 104 13.95 -5.94 -12.13
N LEU A 105 15.19 -6.26 -11.81
CA LEU A 105 15.54 -7.32 -10.87
C LEU A 105 16.20 -6.71 -9.64
N GLY A 106 15.63 -7.01 -8.48
CA GLY A 106 16.22 -6.69 -7.20
C GLY A 106 16.89 -7.91 -6.57
N ILE A 107 17.97 -7.70 -5.83
CA ILE A 107 18.48 -8.62 -4.82
C ILE A 107 18.28 -8.01 -3.43
N LYS A 108 17.75 -8.82 -2.49
CA LYS A 108 17.53 -8.42 -1.10
C LYS A 108 18.24 -9.40 -0.16
N GLY A 109 18.74 -8.86 0.94
CA GLY A 109 19.45 -9.63 1.96
C GLY A 109 20.95 -9.77 1.72
N ASN A 110 21.51 -9.14 0.69
CA ASN A 110 22.93 -9.27 0.34
C ASN A 110 23.79 -8.07 0.78
N ASN A 111 23.26 -7.21 1.66
CA ASN A 111 23.99 -6.07 2.22
C ASN A 111 24.59 -6.47 3.57
N LEU A 112 25.90 -6.73 3.60
CA LEU A 112 26.58 -7.16 4.83
C LEU A 112 27.49 -6.07 5.41
N GLU A 113 27.33 -4.82 4.94
CA GLU A 113 28.15 -3.67 5.34
C GLU A 113 27.99 -3.32 6.83
N ASP A 114 26.76 -3.39 7.36
CA ASP A 114 26.44 -3.16 8.78
C ASP A 114 25.35 -4.15 9.22
N THR A 115 25.78 -5.29 9.75
CA THR A 115 24.89 -6.39 10.16
C THR A 115 24.68 -6.39 11.68
N TYR A 116 23.43 -6.38 12.10
CA TYR A 116 23.04 -6.39 13.51
C TYR A 116 21.68 -7.05 13.70
N ILE A 117 21.30 -7.27 14.96
CA ILE A 117 19.99 -7.79 15.34
C ILE A 117 19.14 -6.61 15.80
N ASP A 118 17.91 -6.56 15.32
CA ASP A 118 16.92 -5.56 15.70
C ASP A 118 15.64 -6.25 16.17
N THR A 119 14.81 -5.53 16.92
CA THR A 119 13.47 -6.02 17.24
C THR A 119 12.56 -5.90 16.02
N ASP A 120 11.57 -6.79 15.92
CA ASP A 120 10.64 -6.78 14.82
C ASP A 120 9.26 -7.27 15.24
N GLN A 121 8.20 -6.53 14.90
CA GLN A 121 6.86 -6.89 15.34
C GLN A 121 6.23 -8.03 14.52
N TYR A 122 6.66 -8.20 13.28
CA TYR A 122 6.13 -9.18 12.32
C TYR A 122 6.81 -10.54 12.46
N SER A 123 8.07 -10.55 12.89
CA SER A 123 8.81 -11.77 13.17
C SER A 123 8.15 -12.54 14.33
N PRO A 124 7.94 -13.87 14.19
CA PRO A 124 7.43 -14.69 15.29
C PRO A 124 8.38 -14.72 16.50
N PHE A 125 9.68 -14.47 16.27
CA PHE A 125 10.69 -14.42 17.32
C PHE A 125 10.82 -13.04 17.97
N LYS A 126 10.16 -12.03 17.42
CA LYS A 126 10.30 -10.60 17.75
C LYS A 126 11.67 -9.98 17.46
N PHE A 127 12.48 -10.68 16.66
CA PHE A 127 13.79 -10.22 16.21
C PHE A 127 13.96 -10.46 14.71
N LYS A 128 14.82 -9.66 14.09
CA LYS A 128 15.26 -9.84 12.70
C LYS A 128 16.76 -9.57 12.59
N VAL A 129 17.38 -10.13 11.55
CA VAL A 129 18.75 -9.74 11.20
C VAL A 129 18.71 -8.65 10.12
N ILE A 130 19.36 -7.52 10.42
CA ILE A 130 19.63 -6.49 9.42
C ILE A 130 20.82 -6.95 8.58
N GLY A 131 20.61 -6.94 7.27
CA GLY A 131 21.58 -7.33 6.27
C GLY A 131 21.17 -8.55 5.47
N LEU A 132 20.62 -9.60 6.11
CA LEU A 132 20.09 -10.82 5.47
C LEU A 132 18.55 -10.89 5.53
N GLN A 133 17.97 -11.94 4.94
CA GLN A 133 16.56 -12.27 5.12
C GLN A 133 16.39 -13.54 5.95
N ASP A 134 15.53 -13.45 6.96
CA ASP A 134 15.23 -14.54 7.88
C ASP A 134 14.12 -15.41 7.31
N LYS A 135 14.23 -16.74 7.47
CA LYS A 135 13.27 -17.71 6.90
C LYS A 135 11.79 -17.33 7.11
N PRO A 136 11.31 -17.06 8.33
CA PRO A 136 9.87 -16.91 8.57
C PRO A 136 9.26 -15.69 7.86
N LEU A 137 10.01 -14.58 7.81
CA LEU A 137 9.58 -13.36 7.13
C LEU A 137 9.61 -13.53 5.61
N LEU A 138 10.65 -14.18 5.09
CA LEU A 138 10.74 -14.47 3.66
C LEU A 138 9.63 -15.40 3.19
N GLU A 139 9.32 -16.44 3.96
CA GLU A 139 8.22 -17.37 3.65
C GLU A 139 6.87 -16.66 3.60
N THR A 140 6.62 -15.77 4.57
CA THR A 140 5.42 -14.93 4.60
C THR A 140 5.34 -14.04 3.36
N ALA A 141 6.43 -13.35 3.02
CA ALA A 141 6.48 -12.48 1.85
C ALA A 141 6.26 -13.24 0.53
N ILE A 142 6.81 -14.46 0.38
CA ILE A 142 6.60 -15.30 -0.81
C ILE A 142 5.14 -15.71 -0.93
N LYS A 143 4.52 -16.19 0.16
CA LYS A 143 3.12 -16.61 0.17
C LYS A 143 2.19 -15.44 -0.16
N ASN A 144 2.46 -14.28 0.42
CA ASN A 144 1.72 -13.05 0.12
C ASN A 144 1.91 -12.67 -1.34
N SER A 145 3.13 -12.63 -1.87
CA SER A 145 3.39 -12.39 -3.32
C SER A 145 2.56 -13.33 -4.21
N GLN A 146 2.56 -14.63 -3.95
CA GLN A 146 1.78 -15.59 -4.75
C GLN A 146 0.29 -15.30 -4.70
N THR A 147 -0.26 -15.03 -3.51
CA THR A 147 -1.68 -14.73 -3.28
C THR A 147 -2.08 -13.44 -4.00
N LEU A 148 -1.29 -12.37 -3.83
CA LEU A 148 -1.51 -11.07 -4.43
C LEU A 148 -1.46 -11.13 -5.97
N ARG A 149 -0.42 -11.76 -6.52
CA ARG A 149 -0.29 -11.89 -7.98
C ARG A 149 -1.40 -12.71 -8.60
N ALA A 150 -1.87 -13.77 -7.93
CA ALA A 150 -3.02 -14.54 -8.38
C ALA A 150 -4.32 -13.72 -8.45
N ALA A 151 -4.45 -12.67 -7.62
CA ALA A 151 -5.54 -11.71 -7.66
C ALA A 151 -5.29 -10.54 -8.63
N GLY A 152 -4.20 -10.54 -9.39
CA GLY A 152 -3.82 -9.47 -10.30
C GLY A 152 -3.33 -8.19 -9.61
N VAL A 153 -2.94 -8.29 -8.33
CA VAL A 153 -2.27 -7.21 -7.59
C VAL A 153 -0.83 -7.13 -8.07
N GLU A 154 -0.46 -5.94 -8.52
CA GLU A 154 0.86 -5.57 -9.00
C GLU A 154 1.85 -5.48 -7.83
N THR A 155 2.74 -6.46 -7.76
CA THR A 155 3.68 -6.62 -6.65
C THR A 155 4.96 -7.36 -7.08
N GLU A 156 5.94 -7.41 -6.18
CA GLU A 156 7.18 -8.15 -6.39
C GLU A 156 6.96 -9.65 -6.51
N LYS A 157 7.85 -10.32 -7.25
CA LYS A 157 7.88 -11.77 -7.38
C LYS A 157 9.25 -12.30 -7.00
N ALA A 158 9.33 -13.23 -6.06
CA ALA A 158 10.56 -13.99 -5.83
C ALA A 158 10.83 -14.91 -7.03
N GLU A 159 12.00 -14.75 -7.64
CA GLU A 159 12.48 -15.58 -8.76
C GLU A 159 13.44 -16.67 -8.28
N LEU A 160 14.35 -16.30 -7.37
CA LEU A 160 15.28 -17.24 -6.75
C LEU A 160 15.40 -16.97 -5.26
N ILE A 161 15.45 -18.06 -4.49
CA ILE A 161 15.84 -18.04 -3.09
C ILE A 161 17.18 -18.74 -2.96
N ILE A 162 18.12 -18.08 -2.30
CA ILE A 162 19.51 -18.54 -2.19
C ILE A 162 19.84 -18.71 -0.72
N LYS A 163 20.23 -19.93 -0.33
CA LYS A 163 20.78 -20.22 0.99
C LYS A 163 22.31 -20.09 0.96
N PRO A 164 22.92 -19.04 1.53
CA PRO A 164 24.37 -18.93 1.60
C PRO A 164 24.99 -20.07 2.41
N LYS A 165 26.14 -20.57 1.94
CA LYS A 165 27.05 -21.41 2.75
C LYS A 165 27.94 -20.57 3.64
N GLU A 166 28.22 -19.36 3.19
CA GLU A 166 29.14 -18.43 3.81
C GLU A 166 28.75 -16.99 3.48
N VAL A 167 29.26 -16.08 4.29
CA VAL A 167 29.06 -14.64 4.16
C VAL A 167 30.39 -13.92 4.31
N ILE A 168 30.44 -12.65 3.88
CA ILE A 168 31.61 -11.80 4.06
C ILE A 168 31.23 -10.64 4.96
N VAL A 169 31.82 -10.61 6.15
CA VAL A 169 31.60 -9.56 7.15
C VAL A 169 32.96 -9.08 7.65
N ASP A 170 33.14 -7.77 7.76
CA ASP A 170 34.40 -7.13 8.17
C ASP A 170 35.60 -7.63 7.35
N GLY A 171 35.37 -7.94 6.07
CA GLY A 171 36.39 -8.44 5.16
C GLY A 171 36.83 -9.90 5.37
N ARG A 172 36.13 -10.65 6.22
CA ARG A 172 36.40 -12.07 6.49
C ARG A 172 35.30 -12.93 5.89
N ARG A 173 35.68 -14.01 5.22
CA ARG A 173 34.76 -15.08 4.79
C ARG A 173 34.44 -15.94 6.00
N LEU A 174 33.16 -16.07 6.33
CA LEU A 174 32.66 -16.73 7.53
C LEU A 174 31.62 -17.75 7.14
N THR A 175 31.64 -18.91 7.78
CA THR A 175 30.50 -19.83 7.77
C THR A 175 29.28 -19.16 8.44
N ILE A 176 28.08 -19.67 8.14
CA ILE A 176 26.85 -19.15 8.77
C ILE A 176 26.87 -19.26 10.29
N GLU A 177 27.46 -20.33 10.84
CA GLU A 177 27.56 -20.52 12.29
C GLU A 177 28.54 -19.53 12.95
N GLU A 178 29.68 -19.26 12.32
CA GLU A 178 30.60 -18.21 12.78
C GLU A 178 29.94 -16.83 12.73
N PHE A 179 29.14 -16.57 11.70
CA PHE A 179 28.39 -15.33 11.57
C PHE A 179 27.32 -15.17 12.65
N LYS A 180 26.55 -16.23 12.95
CA LYS A 180 25.58 -16.23 14.08
C LYS A 180 26.27 -15.91 15.41
N ALA A 181 27.45 -16.48 15.66
CA ALA A 181 28.23 -16.17 16.87
C ALA A 181 28.66 -14.70 16.93
N ILE A 182 29.04 -14.10 15.79
CA ILE A 182 29.37 -12.67 15.68
C ILE A 182 28.13 -11.81 15.97
N LEU A 183 26.97 -12.14 15.41
CA LEU A 183 25.73 -11.41 15.66
C LEU A 183 25.35 -11.43 17.15
N LEU A 184 25.46 -12.59 17.81
CA LEU A 184 25.20 -12.71 19.25
C LEU A 184 26.19 -11.88 20.08
N SER A 185 27.47 -11.88 19.70
CA SER A 185 28.49 -11.05 20.35
C SER A 185 28.20 -9.55 20.16
N ARG A 186 27.78 -9.13 18.96
CA ARG A 186 27.39 -7.73 18.67
C ARG A 186 26.15 -7.32 19.46
N ALA A 187 25.13 -8.18 19.54
CA ALA A 187 23.94 -7.92 20.35
C ALA A 187 24.29 -7.71 21.83
N ARG A 188 25.20 -8.53 22.38
CA ARG A 188 25.71 -8.34 23.76
C ARG A 188 26.40 -6.99 23.94
N GLN A 189 27.21 -6.58 22.97
CA GLN A 189 27.88 -5.28 23.01
C GLN A 189 26.88 -4.12 22.90
N ASP A 190 25.89 -4.23 22.02
CA ASP A 190 24.85 -3.22 21.85
C ASP A 190 24.03 -3.04 23.14
N ILE A 191 23.70 -4.12 23.84
CA ILE A 191 23.03 -4.09 25.15
C ILE A 191 23.92 -3.40 26.20
N GLN A 192 25.19 -3.79 26.32
CA GLN A 192 26.13 -3.22 27.28
C GLN A 192 26.35 -1.72 27.06
N ASN A 193 26.38 -1.30 25.80
CA ASN A 193 26.59 0.09 25.41
C ASN A 193 25.29 0.88 25.27
N GLN A 194 24.13 0.29 25.56
CA GLN A 194 22.80 0.91 25.41
C GLN A 194 22.62 1.53 24.02
N VAL A 195 23.05 0.81 22.98
CA VAL A 195 23.00 1.30 21.61
C VAL A 195 21.55 1.34 21.15
N ARG A 196 21.04 2.55 20.92
CA ARG A 196 19.84 2.78 20.12
C ARG A 196 20.24 2.82 18.67
N ARG A 197 19.97 1.73 17.95
CA ARG A 197 20.10 1.72 16.49
C ARG A 197 19.00 2.61 15.93
N HIS A 198 19.38 3.75 15.37
CA HIS A 198 18.48 4.61 14.61
C HIS A 198 18.66 4.25 13.14
N GLY A 199 17.58 3.85 12.49
CA GLY A 199 17.61 3.45 11.08
C GLY A 199 16.21 3.43 10.52
N ILE A 200 16.11 3.55 9.20
CA ILE A 200 14.83 3.53 8.46
C ILE A 200 13.98 2.29 8.81
N PHE A 201 14.63 1.20 9.20
CA PHE A 201 13.99 -0.07 9.59
C PHE A 201 14.20 -0.45 11.05
N ALA A 202 14.92 0.40 11.81
CA ALA A 202 15.25 0.12 13.20
C ALA A 202 14.06 0.47 14.07
N THR A 203 13.71 -0.41 15.00
CA THR A 203 12.81 -0.03 16.07
C THR A 203 13.56 0.89 17.04
N ASP A 204 12.93 1.97 17.53
CA ASP A 204 13.50 2.79 18.62
C ASP A 204 13.62 2.01 19.95
N GLN A 205 13.44 0.69 19.91
CA GLN A 205 13.50 -0.20 21.06
C GLN A 205 14.93 -0.70 21.25
N GLU A 206 15.47 -0.45 22.44
CA GLU A 206 16.72 -1.04 22.89
C GLU A 206 16.55 -2.53 23.14
N LEU A 207 17.56 -3.32 22.73
CA LEU A 207 17.72 -4.69 23.20
C LEU A 207 18.01 -4.68 24.71
N LYS A 208 17.48 -5.68 25.43
CA LYS A 208 17.66 -5.84 26.88
C LYS A 208 18.47 -7.09 27.19
N GLU A 209 19.06 -7.17 28.39
CA GLU A 209 19.80 -8.38 28.80
C GLU A 209 18.95 -9.65 28.71
N ASP A 210 17.66 -9.55 29.08
CA ASP A 210 16.70 -10.67 29.00
C ASP A 210 16.41 -11.13 27.56
N ASP A 211 16.78 -10.35 26.55
CA ASP A 211 16.64 -10.75 25.15
C ASP A 211 17.75 -11.69 24.69
N LEU A 212 18.93 -11.72 25.35
CA LEU A 212 20.07 -12.54 24.91
C LEU A 212 19.75 -14.03 24.76
N PRO A 213 19.08 -14.70 25.72
CA PRO A 213 18.70 -16.12 25.55
C PRO A 213 17.71 -16.33 24.40
N ARG A 214 16.81 -15.36 24.15
CA ARG A 214 15.81 -15.43 23.07
C ARG A 214 16.46 -15.19 21.71
N ILE A 215 17.42 -14.27 21.65
CA ILE A 215 18.25 -13.99 20.47
C ILE A 215 19.06 -15.23 20.10
N ASP A 216 19.72 -15.88 21.07
CA ASP A 216 20.48 -17.10 20.80
C ASP A 216 19.56 -18.20 20.26
N ALA A 217 18.42 -18.47 20.92
CA ALA A 217 17.43 -19.43 20.44
C ALA A 217 16.90 -19.09 19.02
N TYR A 218 16.68 -17.81 18.73
CA TYR A 218 16.31 -17.33 17.41
C TYR A 218 17.39 -17.63 16.36
N LEU A 219 18.64 -17.29 16.63
CA LEU A 219 19.76 -17.56 15.71
C LEU A 219 19.96 -19.06 15.46
N GLN A 220 19.78 -19.89 16.48
CA GLN A 220 19.89 -21.36 16.33
C GLN A 220 18.72 -21.97 15.53
N SER A 221 17.55 -21.35 15.56
CA SER A 221 16.34 -21.88 14.91
C SER A 221 16.05 -21.30 13.52
N THR A 222 16.75 -20.24 13.11
CA THR A 222 16.54 -19.58 11.82
C THR A 222 17.61 -19.93 10.78
N ASP A 223 17.17 -20.04 9.54
CA ASP A 223 18.01 -20.04 8.34
C ASP A 223 17.99 -18.64 7.73
N PHE A 224 19.12 -18.25 7.12
CA PHE A 224 19.23 -16.99 6.38
C PHE A 224 19.24 -17.22 4.87
N TYR A 225 18.73 -16.25 4.14
CA TYR A 225 18.58 -16.30 2.69
C TYR A 225 18.87 -14.95 2.02
N PHE A 226 19.15 -15.02 0.73
CA PHE A 226 19.00 -13.92 -0.22
C PHE A 226 17.85 -14.23 -1.16
N SER A 227 17.16 -13.19 -1.62
CA SER A 227 16.15 -13.33 -2.67
C SER A 227 16.52 -12.49 -3.87
N VAL A 228 16.42 -13.09 -5.05
CA VAL A 228 16.34 -12.36 -6.32
C VAL A 228 14.87 -12.23 -6.67
N ARG A 229 14.43 -11.02 -6.97
CA ARG A 229 13.03 -10.69 -7.14
C ARG A 229 12.78 -9.80 -8.35
N SER A 230 11.74 -10.09 -9.09
CA SER A 230 11.23 -9.24 -10.15
C SER A 230 10.43 -8.10 -9.56
N LEU A 231 10.74 -6.89 -10.04
CA LEU A 231 10.10 -5.63 -9.72
C LEU A 231 9.62 -4.98 -11.02
N GLN A 232 8.59 -4.15 -10.97
CA GLN A 232 8.17 -3.39 -12.15
C GLN A 232 9.19 -2.30 -12.45
N VAL A 233 9.53 -1.55 -11.40
CA VAL A 233 10.65 -0.63 -11.34
C VAL A 233 11.27 -0.70 -9.94
N ALA A 234 12.56 -0.36 -9.81
CA ALA A 234 13.20 -0.31 -8.50
C ALA A 234 12.80 0.94 -7.73
N GLU A 235 12.51 2.02 -8.44
CA GLU A 235 12.24 3.36 -7.94
C GLU A 235 10.92 3.44 -7.15
N ARG A 236 10.94 4.14 -6.01
CA ARG A 236 9.89 4.23 -4.99
C ARG A 236 9.52 5.68 -4.68
N PHE A 237 8.36 5.88 -4.06
CA PHE A 237 7.91 7.21 -3.66
C PHE A 237 8.95 7.92 -2.78
N ARG A 238 9.59 7.18 -1.87
CA ARG A 238 10.64 7.71 -1.01
C ARG A 238 11.86 8.24 -1.78
N ASP A 239 12.16 7.69 -2.96
CA ASP A 239 13.31 8.16 -3.76
C ASP A 239 13.16 9.61 -4.22
N LEU A 240 11.93 10.12 -4.26
CA LEU A 240 11.67 11.51 -4.58
C LEU A 240 12.22 12.47 -3.51
N HIS A 241 12.45 12.02 -2.26
CA HIS A 241 13.14 12.82 -1.22
C HIS A 241 14.63 13.03 -1.54
N GLN A 242 15.19 12.23 -2.45
CA GLN A 242 16.61 12.33 -2.83
C GLN A 242 16.85 13.29 -4.00
N ILE A 243 15.77 13.86 -4.57
CA ILE A 243 15.83 14.77 -5.71
C ILE A 243 16.24 16.16 -5.25
N LYS A 244 17.43 16.59 -5.68
CA LYS A 244 17.99 17.90 -5.36
C LYS A 244 17.98 18.87 -6.54
N SER A 245 17.67 18.38 -7.74
CA SER A 245 17.57 19.18 -8.95
C SER A 245 16.64 18.55 -10.00
N ILE A 246 16.32 19.32 -11.04
CA ILE A 246 15.56 18.82 -12.20
C ILE A 246 16.30 17.69 -12.93
N GLN A 247 17.64 17.68 -12.93
CA GLN A 247 18.43 16.61 -13.55
C GLN A 247 18.29 15.29 -12.79
N ASP A 248 18.24 15.34 -11.44
CA ASP A 248 17.96 14.15 -10.63
C ASP A 248 16.57 13.59 -10.93
N LEU A 249 15.56 14.47 -10.98
CA LEU A 249 14.20 14.08 -11.35
C LEU A 249 14.15 13.46 -12.74
N THR A 250 14.73 14.13 -13.75
CA THR A 250 14.79 13.65 -15.13
C THR A 250 15.43 12.26 -15.20
N ARG A 251 16.49 12.02 -14.43
CA ARG A 251 17.19 10.73 -14.38
C ARG A 251 16.32 9.62 -13.82
N ILE A 252 15.63 9.86 -12.70
CA ILE A 252 14.69 8.89 -12.11
C ILE A 252 13.52 8.65 -13.06
N MET A 253 12.88 9.71 -13.54
CA MET A 253 11.70 9.60 -14.40
C MET A 253 12.02 9.00 -15.77
N SER A 254 13.24 9.17 -16.30
CA SER A 254 13.64 8.51 -17.57
C SER A 254 13.58 6.99 -17.47
N ARG A 255 13.93 6.42 -16.31
CA ARG A 255 13.87 4.96 -16.07
C ARG A 255 12.43 4.50 -15.86
N VAL A 256 11.68 5.22 -15.04
CA VAL A 256 10.25 4.97 -14.80
C VAL A 256 9.47 5.03 -16.13
N PHE A 257 9.64 6.08 -16.93
CA PHE A 257 9.00 6.24 -18.23
C PHE A 257 9.50 5.24 -19.26
N GLY A 258 10.77 4.81 -19.18
CA GLY A 258 11.28 3.71 -19.97
C GLY A 258 10.44 2.44 -19.80
N PHE A 259 10.11 2.08 -18.56
CA PHE A 259 9.21 0.96 -18.26
C PHE A 259 7.76 1.27 -18.66
N VAL A 260 7.20 2.40 -18.19
CA VAL A 260 5.79 2.78 -18.39
C VAL A 260 5.45 2.84 -19.88
N ASN A 261 6.31 3.43 -20.71
CA ASN A 261 6.06 3.54 -22.15
C ASN A 261 6.07 2.17 -22.86
N GLN A 262 6.84 1.20 -22.37
CA GLN A 262 6.83 -0.17 -22.92
C GLN A 262 5.58 -0.92 -22.47
N ARG A 263 5.24 -0.79 -21.19
CA ARG A 263 4.00 -1.33 -20.62
C ARG A 263 2.77 -0.79 -21.35
N GLU A 264 2.68 0.53 -21.54
CA GLU A 264 1.57 1.18 -22.24
C GLU A 264 1.43 0.70 -23.68
N LYS A 265 2.53 0.48 -24.41
CA LYS A 265 2.47 -0.12 -25.76
C LYS A 265 1.83 -1.50 -25.76
N ILE A 266 2.10 -2.32 -24.75
CA ILE A 266 1.52 -3.66 -24.63
C ILE A 266 0.03 -3.57 -24.29
N GLU A 267 -0.31 -2.84 -23.23
CA GLU A 267 -1.69 -2.76 -22.74
C GLU A 267 -2.61 -2.00 -23.70
N ALA A 268 -2.16 -0.91 -24.30
CA ALA A 268 -2.93 -0.16 -25.29
C ALA A 268 -3.26 -1.01 -26.53
N ARG A 269 -2.32 -1.86 -26.96
CA ARG A 269 -2.55 -2.81 -28.05
C ARG A 269 -3.60 -3.86 -27.67
N GLN A 270 -3.58 -4.35 -26.43
CA GLN A 270 -4.59 -5.30 -25.94
C GLN A 270 -5.98 -4.66 -25.84
N GLN A 271 -6.03 -3.37 -25.51
CA GLN A 271 -7.27 -2.58 -25.37
C GLN A 271 -7.71 -1.89 -26.66
N ASN A 272 -6.98 -2.07 -27.77
CA ASN A 272 -7.21 -1.41 -29.06
C ASN A 272 -7.33 0.14 -28.96
N ARG A 273 -6.48 0.76 -28.14
CA ARG A 273 -6.35 2.22 -27.99
C ARG A 273 -4.94 2.68 -28.37
N PRO A 274 -4.71 3.96 -28.69
CA PRO A 274 -3.36 4.50 -28.82
C PRO A 274 -2.61 4.44 -27.47
N PRO A 275 -1.30 4.12 -27.48
CA PRO A 275 -0.50 4.13 -26.25
C PRO A 275 -0.26 5.56 -25.78
N GLN A 276 -0.28 5.74 -24.46
CA GLN A 276 0.24 6.95 -23.85
C GLN A 276 1.77 6.91 -23.90
N VAL A 277 2.39 8.08 -24.09
CA VAL A 277 3.85 8.23 -24.09
C VAL A 277 4.20 9.38 -23.18
N PHE A 278 5.21 9.17 -22.34
CA PHE A 278 5.74 10.15 -21.40
C PHE A 278 7.23 10.40 -21.68
N ASP A 279 7.62 11.67 -21.68
CA ASP A 279 9.00 12.13 -21.84
C ASP A 279 9.48 12.84 -20.57
N ALA A 280 10.55 12.33 -19.96
CA ALA A 280 11.10 12.89 -18.72
C ALA A 280 11.75 14.25 -18.92
N GLY A 281 11.99 14.67 -20.17
CA GLY A 281 12.46 16.02 -20.51
C GLY A 281 11.33 17.06 -20.62
N LYS A 282 10.06 16.68 -20.46
CA LYS A 282 8.90 17.56 -20.58
C LYS A 282 8.16 17.68 -19.25
N ASP A 283 8.01 18.91 -18.75
CA ASP A 283 7.35 19.18 -17.47
C ASP A 283 5.88 18.75 -17.50
N GLU A 284 5.20 18.92 -18.63
CA GLU A 284 3.79 18.55 -18.79
C GLU A 284 3.56 17.03 -18.72
N ASP A 285 4.51 16.23 -19.21
CA ASP A 285 4.44 14.77 -19.12
C ASP A 285 4.72 14.28 -17.70
N ILE A 286 5.62 14.94 -16.98
CA ILE A 286 5.86 14.69 -15.56
C ILE A 286 4.61 15.02 -14.74
N GLU A 287 4.03 16.19 -14.95
CA GLU A 287 2.82 16.62 -14.25
C GLU A 287 1.66 15.64 -14.51
N ARG A 288 1.32 15.39 -15.78
CA ARG A 288 0.27 14.43 -16.17
C ARG A 288 0.51 13.03 -15.60
N TYR A 289 1.77 12.59 -15.52
CA TYR A 289 2.10 11.30 -14.94
C TYR A 289 1.72 11.24 -13.46
N PHE A 290 2.05 12.27 -12.69
CA PHE A 290 1.75 12.34 -11.26
C PHE A 290 0.29 12.70 -10.98
N THR A 291 -0.38 13.48 -11.81
CA THR A 291 -1.78 13.86 -11.54
C THR A 291 -2.77 12.81 -12.00
N ASP A 292 -2.45 12.04 -13.05
CA ASP A 292 -3.43 11.16 -13.69
C ASP A 292 -2.98 9.70 -13.68
N TYR A 293 -1.81 9.42 -14.25
CA TYR A 293 -1.41 8.05 -14.58
C TYR A 293 -1.05 7.21 -13.35
N LEU A 294 -0.08 7.67 -12.57
CA LEU A 294 0.40 7.00 -11.37
C LEU A 294 -0.69 6.83 -10.30
N PRO A 295 -1.43 7.89 -9.90
CA PRO A 295 -2.46 7.75 -8.89
C PRO A 295 -3.59 6.80 -9.31
N ALA A 296 -3.99 6.80 -10.59
CA ALA A 296 -4.98 5.84 -11.08
C ALA A 296 -4.47 4.39 -10.97
N ARG A 297 -3.22 4.12 -11.38
CA ARG A 297 -2.62 2.78 -11.24
C ARG A 297 -2.54 2.34 -9.79
N LEU A 298 -2.07 3.22 -8.90
CA LEU A 298 -1.94 2.93 -7.48
C LEU A 298 -3.32 2.66 -6.85
N GLY A 299 -4.30 3.54 -7.08
CA GLY A 299 -5.66 3.38 -6.57
C GLY A 299 -6.27 2.05 -7.01
N ALA A 300 -6.21 1.72 -8.30
CA ALA A 300 -6.68 0.44 -8.82
C ALA A 300 -5.94 -0.77 -8.21
N ASN A 301 -4.64 -0.66 -7.96
CA ASN A 301 -3.86 -1.75 -7.38
C ASN A 301 -4.20 -2.00 -5.90
N LEU A 302 -4.36 -0.93 -5.11
CA LEU A 302 -4.79 -1.01 -3.71
C LEU A 302 -6.21 -1.54 -3.59
N ALA A 303 -7.09 -1.15 -4.50
CA ALA A 303 -8.45 -1.66 -4.56
C ALA A 303 -8.49 -3.18 -4.77
N LYS A 304 -7.58 -3.74 -5.59
CA LYS A 304 -7.44 -5.20 -5.75
C LYS A 304 -6.92 -5.87 -4.48
N LEU A 305 -5.92 -5.28 -3.80
CA LEU A 305 -5.38 -5.78 -2.53
C LEU A 305 -6.48 -5.84 -1.46
N HIS A 306 -7.19 -4.73 -1.27
CA HIS A 306 -8.25 -4.61 -0.27
C HIS A 306 -9.48 -5.45 -0.66
N GLY A 307 -9.75 -5.57 -1.96
CA GLY A 307 -10.84 -6.37 -2.52
C GLY A 307 -10.72 -7.89 -2.30
N ILE A 308 -9.56 -8.38 -1.85
CA ILE A 308 -9.38 -9.77 -1.41
C ILE A 308 -9.24 -9.89 0.12
N GLY A 309 -9.59 -8.84 0.87
CA GLY A 309 -9.60 -8.83 2.32
C GLY A 309 -8.20 -8.78 2.96
N LEU A 310 -7.20 -8.32 2.22
CA LEU A 310 -5.83 -8.15 2.70
C LEU A 310 -5.48 -6.66 2.77
N TYR A 311 -4.57 -6.30 3.67
CA TYR A 311 -3.93 -4.99 3.72
C TYR A 311 -2.45 -5.16 4.04
N HIS A 312 -1.63 -4.17 3.68
CA HIS A 312 -0.17 -4.21 3.76
C HIS A 312 0.37 -3.88 5.15
N ASP A 313 -0.32 -3.06 5.95
CA ASP A 313 0.05 -2.62 7.31
C ASP A 313 1.29 -1.73 7.41
N PHE A 314 2.20 -1.79 6.45
CA PHE A 314 3.41 -0.97 6.41
C PHE A 314 3.58 -0.30 5.05
N LEU A 315 2.47 0.19 4.49
CA LEU A 315 2.38 0.81 3.17
C LEU A 315 2.94 2.24 3.13
N THR A 316 4.21 2.39 3.46
CA THR A 316 4.91 3.68 3.43
C THR A 316 5.45 3.99 2.03
N GLY A 317 5.96 5.22 1.81
CA GLY A 317 6.66 5.56 0.57
C GLY A 317 7.89 4.69 0.26
N HIS A 318 8.40 3.91 1.23
CA HIS A 318 9.43 2.91 0.99
C HIS A 318 8.88 1.64 0.33
N ASN A 319 7.58 1.39 0.33
CA ASN A 319 6.98 0.15 -0.14
C ASN A 319 6.06 0.34 -1.35
N VAL A 320 5.93 1.59 -1.84
CA VAL A 320 5.18 1.94 -3.05
C VAL A 320 6.16 2.36 -4.14
N SER A 321 6.12 1.68 -5.29
CA SER A 321 6.93 2.01 -6.46
C SER A 321 6.41 3.25 -7.17
N LEU A 322 7.27 3.91 -7.95
CA LEU A 322 6.87 5.02 -8.81
C LEU A 322 6.00 4.59 -10.00
N VAL A 323 5.54 3.34 -10.08
CA VAL A 323 4.54 2.87 -11.07
C VAL A 323 3.27 2.29 -10.43
N GLY A 324 3.10 2.45 -9.10
CA GLY A 324 1.89 2.05 -8.38
C GLY A 324 1.89 0.60 -7.87
N SER A 325 3.01 -0.11 -7.97
CA SER A 325 3.16 -1.47 -7.44
C SER A 325 3.60 -1.46 -5.98
N ILE A 326 3.21 -2.48 -5.21
CA ILE A 326 3.51 -2.60 -3.78
C ILE A 326 4.60 -3.65 -3.51
N TYR A 327 5.50 -3.37 -2.56
CA TYR A 327 6.66 -4.21 -2.22
C TYR A 327 6.78 -4.42 -0.71
N ASP A 328 7.66 -5.34 -0.30
CA ASP A 328 7.91 -5.74 1.09
C ASP A 328 6.69 -6.32 1.78
N LEU A 329 6.38 -7.58 1.44
CA LEU A 329 5.09 -8.20 1.71
C LEU A 329 5.05 -9.00 3.03
N ASP A 330 6.03 -8.84 3.91
CA ASP A 330 6.08 -9.53 5.20
C ASP A 330 5.11 -8.93 6.23
N SER A 331 4.68 -7.67 6.04
CA SER A 331 3.66 -7.02 6.86
C SER A 331 2.21 -7.24 6.38
N VAL A 332 2.02 -7.78 5.16
CA VAL A 332 0.69 -8.04 4.60
C VAL A 332 -0.05 -9.09 5.42
N LYS A 333 -1.28 -8.77 5.82
CA LYS A 333 -2.11 -9.62 6.68
C LYS A 333 -3.59 -9.53 6.30
N PRO A 334 -4.38 -10.55 6.65
CA PRO A 334 -5.82 -10.47 6.52
C PRO A 334 -6.40 -9.40 7.43
N GLN A 335 -7.49 -8.79 6.99
CA GLN A 335 -8.38 -8.01 7.84
C GLN A 335 -8.80 -8.85 9.05
N LYS A 336 -8.73 -8.29 10.25
CA LYS A 336 -9.14 -9.01 11.47
C LYS A 336 -10.66 -9.00 11.61
N GLU A 337 -11.25 -10.14 11.96
CA GLU A 337 -12.61 -10.17 12.49
C GLU A 337 -12.64 -9.39 13.82
N GLY A 338 -13.41 -8.30 13.88
CA GLY A 338 -13.66 -7.59 15.13
C GLY A 338 -14.36 -8.51 16.14
N ALA A 339 -13.89 -8.50 17.40
CA ALA A 339 -14.69 -9.07 18.49
C ALA A 339 -16.03 -8.31 18.56
N GLU A 340 -17.13 -9.06 18.58
CA GLU A 340 -18.49 -8.52 18.73
C GLU A 340 -18.98 -7.59 17.59
N GLY A 341 -18.47 -7.74 16.37
CA GLY A 341 -19.01 -7.01 15.21
C GLY A 341 -18.68 -5.50 15.19
N GLN A 342 -17.63 -5.07 15.89
CA GLN A 342 -17.14 -3.70 15.82
C GLN A 342 -16.28 -3.43 14.57
N GLN A 343 -16.45 -2.22 14.02
CA GLN A 343 -15.87 -1.57 12.82
C GLN A 343 -14.31 -1.54 12.72
N LYS A 344 -13.59 -2.63 12.97
CA LYS A 344 -12.13 -2.64 12.75
C LYS A 344 -11.74 -2.80 11.27
N ASP A 345 -12.61 -3.40 10.47
CA ASP A 345 -12.31 -3.86 9.09
C ASP A 345 -12.00 -2.72 8.12
N PHE A 346 -12.74 -1.61 8.19
CA PHE A 346 -12.55 -0.47 7.30
C PHE A 346 -11.41 0.45 7.78
N GLN A 347 -11.19 0.55 9.10
CA GLN A 347 -10.10 1.34 9.66
C GLN A 347 -8.72 0.80 9.26
N GLU A 348 -8.56 -0.51 9.09
CA GLU A 348 -7.29 -1.11 8.64
C GLU A 348 -6.98 -0.76 7.17
N LEU A 349 -8.00 -0.71 6.30
CA LEU A 349 -7.86 -0.25 4.91
C LEU A 349 -7.55 1.25 4.84
N LEU A 350 -8.27 2.03 5.65
CA LEU A 350 -8.02 3.45 5.78
C LEU A 350 -6.64 3.73 6.36
N ALA A 351 -6.09 2.86 7.22
CA ALA A 351 -4.74 3.02 7.74
C ALA A 351 -3.67 2.83 6.66
N ASP A 352 -3.91 1.98 5.66
CA ASP A 352 -3.00 1.85 4.52
C ASP A 352 -3.06 3.06 3.58
N LEU A 353 -4.28 3.55 3.33
CA LEU A 353 -4.49 4.81 2.63
C LEU A 353 -3.84 5.96 3.41
N ASP A 354 -4.10 6.09 4.70
CA ASP A 354 -3.51 7.11 5.58
C ASP A 354 -1.98 7.05 5.54
N LYS A 355 -1.34 5.86 5.56
CA LYS A 355 0.13 5.76 5.42
C LYS A 355 0.65 6.30 4.07
N ILE A 356 -0.17 6.28 3.02
CA ILE A 356 0.11 6.90 1.72
C ILE A 356 -0.27 8.38 1.70
N PHE A 357 -1.26 8.81 2.47
CA PHE A 357 -1.71 10.21 2.52
C PHE A 357 -0.99 11.04 3.59
N HIS A 358 -0.33 10.39 4.55
CA HIS A 358 0.18 11.03 5.74
C HIS A 358 1.29 12.02 5.34
N PRO A 359 1.13 13.32 5.61
CA PRO A 359 2.00 14.38 5.11
C PRO A 359 3.49 14.11 5.36
N GLY A 360 3.89 13.65 6.55
CA GLY A 360 5.30 13.31 6.83
C GLY A 360 5.89 12.08 6.11
N ARG A 361 5.14 11.34 5.29
CA ARG A 361 5.55 10.02 4.74
C ARG A 361 5.58 9.94 3.21
N VAL A 362 5.09 10.97 2.55
CA VAL A 362 5.09 11.11 1.08
C VAL A 362 6.00 12.27 0.69
N PRO A 363 6.66 12.21 -0.47
CA PRO A 363 7.43 13.32 -1.04
C PRO A 363 6.67 14.63 -1.30
N PHE A 364 5.43 14.79 -0.86
CA PHE A 364 4.64 15.99 -1.13
C PHE A 364 4.70 17.04 -0.01
N HIS A 365 5.34 16.75 1.13
CA HIS A 365 5.38 17.66 2.28
C HIS A 365 6.61 18.58 2.35
N ARG A 366 6.41 19.78 2.90
CA ARG A 366 7.36 20.90 2.94
C ARG A 366 8.48 20.82 3.98
N ASP A 367 8.38 19.92 4.96
CA ASP A 367 9.33 19.89 6.09
C ASP A 367 10.74 19.50 5.66
N GLU A 368 10.84 18.72 4.58
CA GLU A 368 12.09 18.48 3.88
C GLU A 368 12.20 19.48 2.71
N LYS A 369 13.36 20.14 2.57
CA LYS A 369 13.64 21.13 1.51
C LYS A 369 14.26 20.45 0.29
N THR A 370 13.55 19.49 -0.29
CA THR A 370 14.00 18.83 -1.52
C THR A 370 13.47 19.61 -2.72
N TRP A 371 14.15 19.49 -3.86
CA TRP A 371 13.73 20.18 -5.08
C TRP A 371 12.33 19.74 -5.50
N PHE A 372 12.01 18.44 -5.34
CA PHE A 372 10.69 17.89 -5.68
C PHE A 372 9.59 18.53 -4.83
N GLN A 373 9.78 18.61 -3.51
CA GLN A 373 8.81 19.19 -2.57
C GLN A 373 8.61 20.70 -2.77
N GLU A 374 9.64 21.43 -3.20
CA GLU A 374 9.53 22.87 -3.41
C GLU A 374 8.90 23.23 -4.77
N ASN A 375 9.15 22.43 -5.82
CA ASN A 375 8.83 22.81 -7.20
C ASN A 375 7.66 22.03 -7.80
N LEU A 376 7.51 20.74 -7.48
CA LEU A 376 6.52 19.87 -8.12
C LEU A 376 5.42 19.46 -7.15
N GLY A 377 5.77 19.07 -5.92
CA GLY A 377 4.83 18.58 -4.90
C GLY A 377 3.55 19.42 -4.76
N PRO A 378 3.62 20.75 -4.55
CA PRO A 378 2.44 21.60 -4.39
C PRO A 378 1.55 21.69 -5.63
N ARG A 379 2.12 21.49 -6.84
CA ARG A 379 1.37 21.52 -8.10
C ARG A 379 0.57 20.24 -8.30
N ILE A 380 1.16 19.10 -7.94
CA ILE A 380 0.59 17.77 -8.25
C ILE A 380 -0.22 17.17 -7.11
N ALA A 381 0.08 17.51 -5.85
CA ALA A 381 -0.50 16.81 -4.70
C ALA A 381 -2.04 16.82 -4.68
N PRO A 382 -2.74 17.94 -4.96
CA PRO A 382 -4.19 17.93 -4.94
C PRO A 382 -4.78 16.93 -5.95
N ASN A 383 -4.38 17.04 -7.20
CA ASN A 383 -4.88 16.18 -8.27
C ASN A 383 -4.43 14.73 -8.11
N PHE A 384 -3.22 14.49 -7.59
CA PHE A 384 -2.72 13.14 -7.28
C PHE A 384 -3.66 12.42 -6.31
N PHE A 385 -4.00 13.07 -5.20
CA PHE A 385 -4.82 12.47 -4.16
C PHE A 385 -6.27 12.28 -4.60
N GLU A 386 -6.81 13.24 -5.36
CA GLU A 386 -8.12 13.11 -6.00
C GLU A 386 -8.13 11.89 -6.92
N ALA A 387 -7.27 11.84 -7.93
CA ALA A 387 -7.24 10.75 -8.91
C ALA A 387 -6.99 9.37 -8.27
N LEU A 388 -6.19 9.31 -7.19
CA LEU A 388 -5.94 8.07 -6.46
C LEU A 388 -7.21 7.58 -5.79
N THR A 389 -7.90 8.48 -5.09
CA THR A 389 -9.14 8.18 -4.36
C THR A 389 -10.22 7.73 -5.34
N MET A 390 -10.39 8.46 -6.44
CA MET A 390 -11.31 8.14 -7.53
C MET A 390 -11.06 6.73 -8.04
N SER A 391 -9.84 6.46 -8.49
CA SER A 391 -9.51 5.17 -9.06
C SER A 391 -9.59 4.04 -8.05
N TYR A 392 -9.27 4.28 -6.78
CA TYR A 392 -9.43 3.29 -5.71
C TYR A 392 -10.91 2.90 -5.56
N LEU A 393 -11.80 3.88 -5.44
CA LEU A 393 -13.24 3.65 -5.28
C LEU A 393 -13.88 2.97 -6.50
N GLU A 394 -13.45 3.35 -7.71
CA GLU A 394 -13.92 2.75 -8.96
C GLU A 394 -13.57 1.26 -9.08
N HIS A 395 -12.40 0.87 -8.59
CA HIS A 395 -11.87 -0.49 -8.77
C HIS A 395 -12.10 -1.40 -7.56
N LEU A 396 -12.57 -0.85 -6.44
CA LEU A 396 -12.83 -1.64 -5.24
C LEU A 396 -13.98 -2.61 -5.56
N PRO A 397 -13.78 -3.94 -5.51
CA PRO A 397 -14.79 -4.90 -5.91
C PRO A 397 -15.86 -5.00 -4.81
N LEU A 398 -16.77 -4.03 -4.78
CA LEU A 398 -17.74 -3.84 -3.69
C LEU A 398 -18.73 -4.99 -3.55
N HIS A 399 -19.04 -5.70 -4.64
CA HIS A 399 -19.83 -6.94 -4.59
C HIS A 399 -19.15 -8.03 -3.74
N LYS A 400 -17.81 -8.04 -3.68
CA LYS A 400 -17.06 -8.91 -2.74
C LYS A 400 -17.02 -8.36 -1.33
N LEU A 401 -17.23 -7.04 -1.17
CA LEU A 401 -17.36 -6.42 0.14
C LEU A 401 -18.77 -6.61 0.72
N SER A 402 -19.83 -6.67 -0.09
CA SER A 402 -21.17 -7.08 0.37
C SER A 402 -21.24 -8.57 0.76
N ASP A 403 -20.37 -9.40 0.18
CA ASP A 403 -20.16 -10.78 0.63
C ASP A 403 -19.36 -10.85 1.94
N GLN A 404 -18.76 -9.73 2.40
CA GLN A 404 -18.19 -9.65 3.73
C GLN A 404 -19.30 -9.37 4.74
N PRO A 405 -19.54 -10.30 5.70
CA PRO A 405 -20.61 -10.16 6.68
C PRO A 405 -20.57 -8.84 7.46
N ASN A 406 -19.39 -8.23 7.59
CA ASN A 406 -19.16 -7.06 8.43
C ASN A 406 -19.51 -5.74 7.73
N LEU A 407 -19.21 -5.56 6.44
CA LEU A 407 -19.69 -4.38 5.70
C LEU A 407 -21.21 -4.47 5.50
N GLN A 408 -21.71 -5.66 5.17
CA GLN A 408 -23.15 -5.90 5.08
C GLN A 408 -23.85 -5.57 6.40
N ARG A 409 -23.31 -6.03 7.53
CA ARG A 409 -23.84 -5.71 8.86
C ARG A 409 -23.70 -4.23 9.22
N ALA A 410 -22.63 -3.56 8.80
CA ALA A 410 -22.47 -2.13 9.03
C ALA A 410 -23.48 -1.31 8.21
N LEU A 411 -23.71 -1.68 6.95
CA LEU A 411 -24.77 -1.10 6.11
C LEU A 411 -26.16 -1.39 6.69
N ASP A 412 -26.39 -2.62 7.17
CA ASP A 412 -27.67 -3.00 7.81
C ASP A 412 -27.91 -2.21 9.11
N LEU A 413 -26.89 -2.07 9.98
CA LEU A 413 -27.00 -1.26 11.20
C LEU A 413 -27.23 0.23 10.92
N GLU A 414 -26.60 0.77 9.87
CA GLU A 414 -26.81 2.16 9.47
C GLU A 414 -28.19 2.39 8.88
N LEU A 415 -28.64 1.45 8.05
CA LEU A 415 -29.98 1.43 7.48
C LEU A 415 -31.04 1.38 8.57
N ASP A 416 -30.87 0.48 9.54
CA ASP A 416 -31.76 0.33 10.69
C ASP A 416 -31.79 1.61 11.54
N SER A 417 -30.62 2.19 11.87
CA SER A 417 -30.53 3.43 12.65
C SER A 417 -31.20 4.61 11.96
N THR A 418 -30.96 4.79 10.66
CA THR A 418 -31.54 5.90 9.89
C THR A 418 -33.05 5.74 9.75
N MET A 419 -33.53 4.49 9.57
CA MET A 419 -34.96 4.19 9.57
C MET A 419 -35.60 4.45 10.95
N GLU A 420 -34.92 4.14 12.05
CA GLU A 420 -35.41 4.41 13.40
C GLU A 420 -35.50 5.91 13.69
N ASP A 421 -34.48 6.68 13.32
CA ASP A 421 -34.44 8.14 13.53
C ASP A 421 -35.53 8.84 12.71
N GLY A 422 -35.64 8.52 11.42
CA GLY A 422 -36.71 9.06 10.58
C GLY A 422 -38.10 8.67 11.10
N ALA A 423 -38.28 7.41 11.53
CA ALA A 423 -39.57 6.96 12.05
C ALA A 423 -39.96 7.67 13.36
N GLN A 424 -38.97 8.03 14.18
CA GLN A 424 -39.17 8.82 15.39
C GLN A 424 -39.61 10.26 15.05
N GLU A 425 -38.90 10.95 14.14
CA GLU A 425 -39.25 12.31 13.71
C GLU A 425 -40.66 12.36 13.10
N MET A 426 -40.99 11.38 12.26
CA MET A 426 -42.33 11.27 11.67
C MET A 426 -43.38 10.97 12.75
N ALA A 427 -43.12 10.07 13.70
CA ALA A 427 -44.06 9.79 14.79
C ALA A 427 -44.33 11.05 15.64
N GLU A 428 -43.31 11.86 15.90
CA GLU A 428 -43.43 13.16 16.59
C GLU A 428 -44.29 14.13 15.78
N TYR A 429 -44.01 14.29 14.49
CA TYR A 429 -44.79 15.13 13.58
C TYR A 429 -46.27 14.73 13.55
N LEU A 430 -46.56 13.42 13.41
CA LEU A 430 -47.93 12.90 13.38
C LEU A 430 -48.66 13.14 14.70
N GLN A 431 -47.98 12.99 15.84
CA GLN A 431 -48.53 13.27 17.17
C GLN A 431 -48.83 14.75 17.38
N GLU A 432 -47.90 15.63 17.00
CA GLU A 432 -48.05 17.08 17.11
C GLU A 432 -49.20 17.61 16.25
N ASN A 433 -49.30 17.11 15.01
CA ASN A 433 -50.27 17.57 14.03
C ASN A 433 -51.59 16.80 14.08
N ARG A 434 -51.66 15.72 14.87
CA ARG A 434 -52.84 14.84 15.03
C ARG A 434 -53.37 14.30 13.70
N VAL A 435 -52.45 13.91 12.82
CA VAL A 435 -52.75 13.30 11.52
C VAL A 435 -52.24 11.87 11.51
N SER A 436 -52.91 10.99 10.77
CA SER A 436 -52.39 9.65 10.50
C SER A 436 -51.27 9.70 9.47
N PHE A 437 -50.45 8.64 9.43
CA PHE A 437 -49.36 8.50 8.47
C PHE A 437 -49.84 8.66 7.01
N ASP A 438 -50.97 8.04 6.68
CA ASP A 438 -51.56 8.11 5.33
C ASP A 438 -52.13 9.52 5.02
N GLU A 439 -52.62 10.25 6.03
CA GLU A 439 -53.09 11.64 5.88
C GLU A 439 -51.92 12.63 5.71
N ALA A 440 -50.80 12.41 6.40
CA ALA A 440 -49.59 13.22 6.25
C ALA A 440 -49.01 13.07 4.84
N LEU A 441 -48.88 11.85 4.35
CA LEU A 441 -48.43 11.56 2.97
C LEU A 441 -49.37 12.19 1.93
N ALA A 442 -50.69 12.09 2.12
CA ALA A 442 -51.66 12.68 1.20
C ALA A 442 -51.58 14.21 1.19
N LYS A 443 -51.38 14.83 2.36
CA LYS A 443 -51.29 16.28 2.51
C LYS A 443 -50.02 16.86 1.88
N GLU A 444 -48.88 16.18 2.06
CA GLU A 444 -47.61 16.62 1.49
C GLU A 444 -47.60 16.46 -0.05
N ALA A 445 -48.25 15.42 -0.58
CA ALA A 445 -48.48 15.28 -2.01
C ALA A 445 -49.40 16.39 -2.58
N GLU A 446 -50.38 16.84 -1.79
CA GLU A 446 -51.28 17.93 -2.16
C GLU A 446 -50.58 19.30 -2.12
N GLU A 447 -49.68 19.54 -1.15
CA GLU A 447 -48.93 20.78 -0.98
C GLU A 447 -47.78 20.95 -2.00
N THR A 448 -47.11 19.86 -2.38
CA THR A 448 -45.98 19.89 -3.32
C THR A 448 -46.41 19.71 -4.78
N GLY A 449 -47.62 19.19 -5.02
CA GLY A 449 -48.12 18.87 -6.36
C GLY A 449 -47.38 17.71 -7.04
N GLN A 450 -46.58 16.96 -6.27
CA GLN A 450 -45.88 15.75 -6.69
C GLN A 450 -46.27 14.61 -5.77
N GLU A 451 -46.31 13.38 -6.29
CA GLU A 451 -46.35 12.20 -5.42
C GLU A 451 -45.08 12.24 -4.57
N VAL A 452 -45.22 12.31 -3.25
CA VAL A 452 -44.07 12.28 -2.34
C VAL A 452 -43.51 10.88 -2.39
N ASP A 453 -42.43 10.70 -3.14
CA ASP A 453 -41.67 9.45 -3.15
C ASP A 453 -40.85 9.40 -1.85
N PHE A 454 -41.52 8.95 -0.80
CA PHE A 454 -40.94 8.79 0.53
C PHE A 454 -39.74 7.83 0.51
N VAL A 455 -39.69 6.89 -0.46
CA VAL A 455 -38.54 6.01 -0.65
C VAL A 455 -37.37 6.80 -1.24
N GLU A 456 -37.61 7.72 -2.17
CA GLU A 456 -36.58 8.63 -2.69
C GLU A 456 -36.02 9.54 -1.58
N GLU A 457 -36.85 10.01 -0.65
CA GLU A 457 -36.41 10.84 0.48
C GLU A 457 -35.67 10.04 1.56
N LEU A 458 -36.15 8.84 1.91
CA LEU A 458 -35.44 7.90 2.77
C LEU A 458 -34.10 7.49 2.15
N GLN A 459 -34.08 7.24 0.83
CA GLN A 459 -32.87 6.93 0.08
C GLN A 459 -31.89 8.10 0.13
N ARG A 460 -32.33 9.35 -0.07
CA ARG A 460 -31.49 10.55 0.09
C ARG A 460 -30.95 10.70 1.51
N ASN A 461 -31.75 10.39 2.54
CA ASN A 461 -31.33 10.46 3.94
C ASN A 461 -30.29 9.37 4.28
N LEU A 462 -30.47 8.15 3.77
CA LEU A 462 -29.50 7.07 3.87
C LEU A 462 -28.19 7.39 3.15
N GLU A 463 -28.30 7.92 1.92
CA GLU A 463 -27.17 8.44 1.16
C GLU A 463 -26.42 9.54 1.94
N SER A 464 -27.15 10.45 2.59
CA SER A 464 -26.61 11.53 3.40
C SER A 464 -25.94 11.07 4.71
N ALA A 465 -26.50 10.07 5.40
CA ALA A 465 -25.95 9.50 6.63
C ALA A 465 -24.66 8.68 6.35
N LEU A 466 -24.69 7.82 5.35
CA LEU A 466 -23.50 7.09 4.87
C LEU A 466 -22.43 8.04 4.33
N HIS A 467 -22.84 9.10 3.62
CA HIS A 467 -21.96 10.19 3.23
C HIS A 467 -21.34 10.85 4.45
N SER A 468 -22.08 11.16 5.51
CA SER A 468 -21.54 11.84 6.70
C SER A 468 -20.53 10.97 7.47
N LYS A 469 -20.69 9.65 7.49
CA LYS A 469 -19.72 8.73 8.11
C LYS A 469 -18.49 8.48 7.25
N LEU A 470 -18.65 8.29 5.93
CA LEU A 470 -17.52 8.22 5.01
C LEU A 470 -16.80 9.57 4.90
N TRP A 471 -17.53 10.67 4.99
CA TRP A 471 -17.00 12.02 5.17
C TRP A 471 -16.18 12.09 6.44
N TYR A 472 -16.69 11.66 7.59
CA TYR A 472 -15.90 11.61 8.82
C TYR A 472 -14.61 10.79 8.66
N LEU A 473 -14.70 9.63 7.99
CA LEU A 473 -13.56 8.75 7.72
C LEU A 473 -12.53 9.35 6.72
N CYS A 474 -12.99 10.12 5.74
CA CYS A 474 -12.19 10.76 4.68
C CYS A 474 -11.85 12.23 4.95
N TYR A 475 -12.44 12.87 5.96
CA TYR A 475 -12.31 14.31 6.25
C TYR A 475 -11.70 14.56 7.62
N GLU A 476 -12.14 13.92 8.71
CA GLU A 476 -11.49 14.15 10.03
C GLU A 476 -10.05 13.62 10.06
N ASN A 477 -9.76 12.55 9.33
CA ASN A 477 -8.38 12.05 9.21
C ASN A 477 -7.50 12.90 8.27
N TYR A 478 -8.10 13.80 7.49
CA TYR A 478 -7.43 14.52 6.40
C TYR A 478 -7.46 16.05 6.58
N SER A 479 -8.26 16.56 7.52
CA SER A 479 -8.39 17.99 7.83
C SER A 479 -7.10 18.59 8.41
N ASP A 480 -6.26 17.76 9.01
CA ASP A 480 -4.96 18.14 9.56
C ASP A 480 -3.82 18.07 8.52
N ILE A 481 -4.10 17.67 7.29
CA ILE A 481 -3.10 17.63 6.22
C ILE A 481 -2.89 19.06 5.70
N PRO A 482 -1.69 19.66 5.82
CA PRO A 482 -1.44 21.09 5.57
C PRO A 482 -1.70 21.61 4.14
N TYR A 483 -2.20 20.76 3.25
CA TYR A 483 -2.52 21.05 1.84
C TYR A 483 -3.98 20.76 1.47
N ILE A 484 -4.70 20.02 2.32
CA ILE A 484 -6.11 19.66 2.12
C ILE A 484 -7.02 20.75 2.70
N SER A 485 -6.60 21.37 3.82
CA SER A 485 -7.32 22.48 4.45
C SER A 485 -7.48 23.70 3.54
N ASP A 486 -6.61 23.88 2.54
CA ASP A 486 -6.62 25.03 1.61
C ASP A 486 -7.31 24.75 0.26
N SER A 487 -7.63 23.50 -0.10
CA SER A 487 -8.23 23.15 -1.39
C SER A 487 -9.70 22.74 -1.27
N ARG A 488 -10.56 23.72 -0.98
CA ARG A 488 -12.02 23.56 -0.94
C ARG A 488 -12.59 22.81 -2.16
N GLN A 489 -12.02 23.04 -3.35
CA GLN A 489 -12.41 22.36 -4.59
C GLN A 489 -12.08 20.85 -4.60
N MET A 490 -10.96 20.43 -4.02
CA MET A 490 -10.57 19.02 -3.92
C MET A 490 -11.45 18.28 -2.92
N VAL A 491 -11.75 18.93 -1.79
CA VAL A 491 -12.70 18.42 -0.79
C VAL A 491 -14.09 18.28 -1.42
N GLU A 492 -14.55 19.29 -2.17
CA GLU A 492 -15.84 19.24 -2.88
C GLU A 492 -15.86 18.16 -3.98
N ALA A 493 -14.76 17.92 -4.70
CA ALA A 493 -14.66 16.89 -5.72
C ALA A 493 -14.67 15.46 -5.13
N ILE A 494 -13.86 15.23 -4.08
CA ILE A 494 -13.88 13.96 -3.32
C ILE A 494 -15.27 13.72 -2.73
N GLN A 495 -15.92 14.76 -2.20
CA GLN A 495 -17.29 14.68 -1.70
C GLN A 495 -18.28 14.31 -2.80
N ASN A 496 -18.24 14.96 -3.96
CA ASN A 496 -19.20 14.74 -5.03
C ASN A 496 -19.08 13.34 -5.63
N THR A 497 -17.87 12.84 -5.86
CA THR A 497 -17.71 11.47 -6.35
C THR A 497 -18.06 10.43 -5.29
N ALA A 498 -17.65 10.64 -4.05
CA ALA A 498 -18.06 9.75 -2.97
C ALA A 498 -19.60 9.70 -2.88
N ARG A 499 -20.31 10.82 -3.02
CA ARG A 499 -21.78 10.87 -3.09
C ARG A 499 -22.34 10.06 -4.26
N GLU A 500 -21.89 10.32 -5.48
CA GLU A 500 -22.41 9.62 -6.67
C GLU A 500 -22.19 8.10 -6.58
N TRP A 501 -21.03 7.69 -6.07
CA TRP A 501 -20.74 6.28 -5.86
C TRP A 501 -21.62 5.66 -4.76
N ILE A 502 -21.80 6.35 -3.62
CA ILE A 502 -22.64 5.87 -2.51
C ILE A 502 -24.08 5.69 -2.96
N ALA A 503 -24.64 6.67 -3.67
CA ALA A 503 -25.99 6.61 -4.22
C ALA A 503 -26.20 5.39 -5.13
N ASN A 504 -25.23 5.12 -6.01
CA ASN A 504 -25.25 3.93 -6.85
C ASN A 504 -25.17 2.61 -6.05
N GLN A 505 -24.43 2.58 -4.93
CA GLN A 505 -24.33 1.38 -4.08
C GLN A 505 -25.59 1.11 -3.26
N VAL A 506 -26.23 2.15 -2.72
CA VAL A 506 -27.52 2.03 -2.01
C VAL A 506 -28.58 1.50 -2.98
N ALA A 507 -28.64 2.05 -4.20
CA ALA A 507 -29.55 1.56 -5.24
C ALA A 507 -29.31 0.07 -5.59
N LEU A 508 -28.04 -0.35 -5.71
CA LEU A 508 -27.65 -1.75 -5.94
C LEU A 508 -28.03 -2.67 -4.76
N TYR A 509 -27.84 -2.22 -3.52
CA TYR A 509 -28.21 -2.96 -2.30
C TYR A 509 -29.72 -3.24 -2.26
N LEU A 510 -30.54 -2.21 -2.49
CA LEU A 510 -32.00 -2.33 -2.48
C LEU A 510 -32.47 -3.28 -3.59
N THR A 511 -31.87 -3.16 -4.77
CA THR A 511 -32.14 -4.04 -5.92
C THR A 511 -31.78 -5.50 -5.63
N ASN A 512 -30.61 -5.76 -5.03
CA ASN A 512 -30.13 -7.13 -4.76
C ASN A 512 -30.94 -7.87 -3.71
N ARG A 513 -31.55 -7.17 -2.75
CA ARG A 513 -32.47 -7.78 -1.77
C ARG A 513 -33.88 -7.96 -2.30
N GLY A 514 -34.16 -7.54 -3.53
CA GLY A 514 -35.50 -7.54 -4.11
C GLY A 514 -36.48 -6.70 -3.30
N LEU A 515 -35.97 -5.75 -2.50
CA LEU A 515 -36.82 -4.85 -1.72
C LEU A 515 -37.50 -3.92 -2.69
N THR A 516 -38.81 -4.08 -2.83
CA THR A 516 -39.63 -3.17 -3.59
C THR A 516 -39.83 -1.89 -2.78
N HIS A 517 -40.23 -0.82 -3.48
CA HIS A 517 -40.66 0.42 -2.85
C HIS A 517 -41.73 0.14 -1.76
N GLU A 518 -42.67 -0.79 -2.03
CA GLU A 518 -43.70 -1.18 -1.05
C GLU A 518 -43.14 -1.88 0.19
N ASP A 519 -42.07 -2.67 0.07
CA ASP A 519 -41.47 -3.39 1.20
C ASP A 519 -40.83 -2.42 2.20
N ILE A 520 -40.13 -1.40 1.71
CA ILE A 520 -39.49 -0.36 2.51
C ILE A 520 -40.56 0.48 3.21
N LEU A 521 -41.57 0.93 2.46
CA LEU A 521 -42.66 1.75 2.98
C LEU A 521 -43.49 1.00 4.03
N SER A 522 -43.72 -0.30 3.84
CA SER A 522 -44.40 -1.17 4.81
C SER A 522 -43.59 -1.34 6.10
N ALA A 523 -42.27 -1.55 6.00
CA ALA A 523 -41.39 -1.67 7.16
C ALA A 523 -41.32 -0.36 7.96
N TYR A 524 -41.19 0.77 7.26
CA TYR A 524 -41.14 2.09 7.85
C TYR A 524 -42.46 2.48 8.53
N LYS A 525 -43.60 2.24 7.88
CA LYS A 525 -44.93 2.47 8.47
C LYS A 525 -45.11 1.71 9.80
N LYS A 526 -44.68 0.44 9.85
CA LYS A 526 -44.73 -0.37 11.08
C LYS A 526 -43.85 0.21 12.19
N LEU A 527 -42.67 0.75 11.85
CA LEU A 527 -41.78 1.42 12.78
C LEU A 527 -42.43 2.68 13.36
N VAL A 528 -42.99 3.55 12.51
CA VAL A 528 -43.70 4.77 12.94
C VAL A 528 -44.89 4.42 13.84
N GLU A 529 -45.71 3.46 13.43
CA GLU A 529 -46.86 2.98 14.22
C GLU A 529 -46.42 2.42 15.59
N ALA A 530 -45.32 1.67 15.64
CA ALA A 530 -44.75 1.17 16.89
C ALA A 530 -44.28 2.29 17.82
N LYS A 531 -43.59 3.32 17.29
CA LYS A 531 -43.14 4.49 18.06
C LYS A 531 -44.32 5.32 18.58
N MET A 532 -45.40 5.45 17.78
CA MET A 532 -46.64 6.08 18.22
C MET A 532 -47.33 5.30 19.34
N GLY A 533 -47.30 3.95 19.29
CA GLY A 533 -47.87 3.09 20.32
C GLY A 533 -47.16 3.13 21.68
N THR A 534 -45.86 3.43 21.69
CA THR A 534 -45.05 3.54 22.93
C THR A 534 -45.21 4.87 23.68
N SER A 535 -45.85 5.89 23.09
CA SER A 535 -46.04 7.24 23.67
C SER A 535 -47.32 7.36 24.54
N THR A 536 -47.73 6.29 25.24
CA THR A 536 -48.92 6.32 26.13
C THR A 536 -48.57 6.31 27.61
N THR A 537 -47.79 7.31 28.04
CA THR A 537 -47.87 7.83 29.41
C THR A 537 -47.80 9.36 29.41
N ALA A 538 -48.76 10.01 28.74
CA ALA A 538 -49.12 11.38 29.07
C ALA A 538 -50.35 11.35 29.98
N GLU A 539 -50.18 11.78 31.23
CA GLU A 539 -51.26 11.89 32.21
C GLU A 539 -52.44 12.73 31.67
N PRO A 540 -53.69 12.39 32.02
CA PRO A 540 -54.83 13.20 31.62
C PRO A 540 -54.78 14.55 32.35
N VAL A 541 -54.75 15.63 31.58
CA VAL A 541 -54.98 16.99 32.07
C VAL A 541 -56.34 17.01 32.78
N LYS A 542 -56.31 17.17 34.10
CA LYS A 542 -57.51 17.43 34.90
C LYS A 542 -58.01 18.83 34.56
N THR A 543 -59.21 18.88 33.99
CA THR A 543 -60.05 20.07 33.81
C THR A 543 -60.40 20.76 35.11
#